data_AF-A0A7V9ZQL1-F1
#
_entry.id   AF-A0A7V9ZQL1-F1
#
_cell.length_a   1.000
_cell.length_b   1.000
_cell.length_c   1.000
_cell.angle_alpha   90.00
_cell.angle_beta   90.00
_cell.angle_gamma   90.00
#
_symmetry.space_group_name_H-M   'P 1'
#
loop_
_entity.id
_entity.type
_entity.pdbx_description
1 polymer ?
#
loop_
_entity_poly.entity_id
_entity_poly.type
_entity_poly.pdbx_seq_one_letter_code
_entity_poly.pdbx_strand_id
1 'polypeptide(L)' 'REDACRTRTGNAPENLATLRHIAVNLLKQERSCKLGVKSKRLKAGWDESYMLKVLNI' A
#
# COMPACT_ATOMS: atom_id res chain seq x y z
N ARG A 1 21.10 17.00 -3.70
CA ARG A 1 19.93 17.12 -2.78
C ARG A 1 19.47 15.69 -2.46
N GLU A 2 20.23 15.00 -1.61
CA GLU A 2 20.15 13.54 -1.40
C GLU A 2 19.55 13.13 -0.05
N ASP A 3 19.32 14.09 0.87
CA ASP A 3 18.86 13.81 2.24
C ASP A 3 17.41 14.28 2.51
N ALA A 4 16.55 14.32 1.49
CA ALA A 4 15.14 14.71 1.68
C ALA A 4 14.26 13.56 2.20
N CYS A 5 14.84 12.39 2.49
CA CYS A 5 14.11 11.25 3.01
C CYS A 5 13.81 11.47 4.51
N ARG A 6 12.78 12.28 4.79
CA ARG A 6 12.20 12.51 6.13
C ARG A 6 11.76 11.23 6.85
N THR A 7 11.79 10.09 6.16
CA THR A 7 11.48 8.76 6.70
C THR A 7 12.44 8.30 7.80
N ARG A 8 13.59 8.96 7.96
CA ARG A 8 14.57 8.69 9.03
C ARG A 8 14.41 9.58 10.27
N THR A 9 13.50 10.54 10.26
CA THR A 9 13.32 11.49 11.37
C THR A 9 12.06 11.17 12.16
N GLY A 10 12.17 11.12 13.48
CA GLY A 10 11.04 10.86 14.39
C GLY A 10 10.40 9.49 14.15
N ASN A 11 9.07 9.42 14.24
CA ASN A 11 8.29 8.18 14.14
C ASN A 11 7.94 7.78 12.69
N ALA A 12 8.51 8.48 11.69
CA ALA A 12 8.27 8.20 10.29
C ALA A 12 8.57 6.74 9.85
N PRO A 13 9.65 6.05 10.32
CA PRO A 13 9.91 4.68 9.88
C PRO A 13 8.89 3.69 10.45
N GLU A 14 8.46 3.88 11.70
CA GLU A 14 7.43 3.07 12.37
C GLU A 14 6.06 3.29 11.73
N ASN A 15 5.68 4.55 11.49
CA ASN A 15 4.44 4.88 10.80
C ASN A 15 4.39 4.25 9.41
N LEU A 16 5.50 4.30 8.65
CA LEU A 16 5.60 3.65 7.35
C LEU A 16 5.55 2.13 7.43
N ALA A 17 6.09 1.52 8.49
CA ALA A 17 5.94 0.08 8.70
C ALA A 17 4.47 -0.27 8.94
N THR A 18 3.79 0.46 9.83
CA THR A 18 2.36 0.28 10.11
C THR A 18 1.50 0.45 8.86
N LEU A 19 1.73 1.50 8.07
CA LEU A 19 1.03 1.72 6.80
C LEU A 19 1.25 0.56 5.81
N ARG A 20 2.48 0.03 5.73
CA ARG A 20 2.78 -1.14 4.88
C ARG A 20 2.02 -2.39 5.34
N HIS A 21 1.94 -2.62 6.66
CA HIS A 21 1.15 -3.73 7.21
C HIS A 21 -0.34 -3.60 6.87
N ILE A 22 -0.92 -2.41 7.05
CA ILE A 22 -2.32 -2.13 6.71
C ILE A 22 -2.56 -2.39 5.21
N ALA A 23 -1.73 -1.85 4.33
CA ALA A 23 -1.87 -2.01 2.89
C ALA A 23 -1.81 -3.50 2.46
N VAL A 24 -0.89 -4.28 3.03
CA VAL A 24 -0.79 -5.72 2.73
C VAL A 24 -2.03 -6.48 3.21
N ASN A 25 -2.58 -6.12 4.37
CA ASN A 25 -3.79 -6.74 4.89
C ASN A 25 -5.00 -6.44 3.99
N LEU A 26 -5.18 -5.18 3.57
CA LEU A 26 -6.24 -4.79 2.63
C LEU A 26 -6.14 -5.55 1.30
N LEU A 27 -4.94 -5.64 0.72
CA LEU A 27 -4.71 -6.39 -0.52
C LEU A 27 -4.98 -7.90 -0.40
N LYS A 28 -4.79 -8.47 0.79
CA LYS A 28 -5.14 -9.87 1.09
C LYS A 28 -6.65 -10.06 1.28
N GLN A 29 -7.34 -9.08 1.84
CA GLN A 29 -8.79 -9.10 2.04
C GLN A 29 -9.57 -8.87 0.74
N GLU A 30 -9.02 -8.12 -0.20
CA GLU A 30 -9.61 -7.93 -1.54
C GLU A 30 -9.76 -9.29 -2.25
N ARG A 31 -10.98 -9.73 -2.55
CA ARG A 31 -11.26 -11.05 -3.17
C ARG A 31 -11.74 -10.98 -4.62
N SER A 32 -12.02 -9.80 -5.15
CA SER A 32 -12.56 -9.63 -6.51
C SER A 32 -11.52 -9.95 -7.58
N CYS A 33 -10.23 -9.74 -7.30
CA CYS A 33 -9.16 -10.11 -8.22
C CYS A 33 -8.46 -11.40 -7.77
N LYS A 34 -8.49 -12.44 -8.61
CA LYS A 34 -7.75 -13.71 -8.40
C LYS A 34 -6.27 -13.57 -8.77
N LEU A 35 -5.61 -12.57 -8.18
CA LEU A 35 -4.19 -12.27 -8.38
C LEU A 35 -3.41 -12.40 -7.07
N GLY A 36 -2.12 -12.71 -7.17
CA GLY A 36 -1.22 -12.66 -6.01
C GLY A 36 -1.06 -11.24 -5.48
N VAL A 37 -0.68 -11.09 -4.21
CA VAL A 37 -0.56 -9.78 -3.52
C VAL A 37 0.36 -8.80 -4.27
N LYS A 38 1.46 -9.30 -4.85
CA LYS A 38 2.39 -8.47 -5.64
C LYS A 38 1.69 -7.87 -6.88
N SER A 39 0.94 -8.67 -7.61
CA SER A 39 0.21 -8.23 -8.81
C SER A 39 -0.96 -7.32 -8.45
N LYS A 40 -1.67 -7.59 -7.35
CA LYS A 40 -2.71 -6.67 -6.83
C LYS A 40 -2.14 -5.31 -6.47
N ARG A 41 -0.96 -5.26 -5.83
CA ARG A 41 -0.28 -4.00 -5.51
C ARG A 41 0.06 -3.21 -6.78
N LEU A 42 0.53 -3.88 -7.82
CA LEU A 42 0.80 -3.23 -9.11
C LEU A 42 -0.48 -2.73 -9.77
N LYS A 43 -1.54 -3.55 -9.79
CA LYS A 43 -2.85 -3.14 -10.32
C LYS A 43 -3.40 -1.92 -9.57
N ALA A 44 -3.36 -1.91 -8.25
CA ALA A 44 -3.78 -0.76 -7.44
C ALA A 44 -2.94 0.50 -7.69
N GLY A 45 -1.70 0.36 -8.15
CA GLY A 45 -0.88 1.51 -8.55
C GLY A 45 -1.23 2.07 -9.94
N TRP A 46 -1.92 1.31 -10.79
CA TRP A 46 -2.17 1.66 -12.20
C TRP A 46 -3.66 1.89 -12.49
N ASP A 47 -4.54 1.38 -11.64
CA ASP A 47 -6.00 1.34 -11.82
C ASP A 47 -6.62 1.96 -10.56
N GLU A 48 -7.04 3.22 -10.69
CA GLU A 48 -7.61 4.00 -9.58
C GLU A 48 -8.90 3.37 -9.06
N SER A 49 -9.76 2.88 -9.95
CA SER A 49 -10.99 2.17 -9.57
C SER A 49 -10.70 0.94 -8.70
N TYR A 50 -9.66 0.18 -9.04
CA TYR A 50 -9.21 -0.95 -8.23
C TYR A 50 -8.56 -0.50 -6.92
N MET A 51 -7.84 0.62 -6.91
CA MET A 51 -7.28 1.21 -5.69
C MET A 51 -8.38 1.60 -4.71
N LEU A 52 -9.40 2.33 -5.15
CA LEU A 52 -10.56 2.70 -4.34
C LEU A 52 -11.26 1.46 -3.77
N LYS A 53 -11.41 0.42 -4.60
CA LYS A 53 -11.95 -0.86 -4.16
C LYS A 53 -11.12 -1.55 -3.08
N VAL A 54 -9.79 -1.52 -3.17
CA VAL A 54 -8.88 -2.05 -2.13
C VAL A 54 -8.98 -1.23 -0.85
N LEU A 55 -9.15 0.09 -0.97
CA LEU A 55 -9.31 1.00 0.16
C LEU A 55 -10.72 0.95 0.78
N ASN A 56 -11.66 0.28 0.12
CA ASN A 56 -13.06 0.20 0.52
C ASN A 56 -13.70 1.58 0.69
N ILE A 57 -13.41 2.48 -0.26
CA ILE A 57 -13.93 3.86 -0.36
C ILE A 57 -14.67 3.99 -1.69
#